data_AF-A0A4Q6BL67-F1
#
_entry.id   AF-A0A4Q6BL67-F1
#
_cell.length_a   1.000
_cell.length_b   1.000
_cell.length_c   1.000
_cell.angle_alpha   90.00
_cell.angle_beta   90.00
_cell.angle_gamma   90.00
#
_symmetry.space_group_name_H-M   'P 1'
#
loop_
_entity.id
_entity.type
_entity.pdbx_description
1 polymer ?
#
loop_
_entity_poly.entity_id
_entity_poly.type
_entity_poly.pdbx_seq_one_letter_code
_entity_poly.pdbx_strand_id
1 'polypeptide(L)'
;LGAFLDPVADKLIVAIALVLLVSKDPQLVVVLTAVVIIGREIAISALREWMAEIGERTRVAVSWIGKLKTIAQMVGISMMLYRVELFGLPIYPLGLVLTVLAAALTLWSMISYLRAAWPVLAKSA
;
A
#
# COMPACT_ATOMS: atom_id res chain seq x y z
N LEU A 1 -12.66 21.94 -3.84
CA LEU A 1 -11.99 21.16 -4.89
C LEU A 1 -10.64 20.60 -4.45
N GLY A 2 -9.74 21.38 -3.84
CA GLY A 2 -8.43 20.88 -3.36
C GLY A 2 -8.50 19.65 -2.44
N ALA A 3 -9.37 19.67 -1.43
CA ALA A 3 -9.47 18.61 -0.42
C ALA A 3 -9.87 17.20 -0.94
N PHE A 4 -10.38 17.09 -2.18
CA PHE A 4 -10.65 15.79 -2.81
C PHE A 4 -9.45 15.26 -3.61
N LEU A 5 -8.58 16.15 -4.09
CA LEU A 5 -7.41 15.79 -4.88
C LEU A 5 -6.26 15.29 -3.99
N ASP A 6 -6.14 15.78 -2.76
CA ASP A 6 -5.03 15.41 -1.85
C ASP A 6 -4.90 13.89 -1.64
N PRO A 7 -5.99 13.13 -1.35
CA PRO A 7 -5.90 11.68 -1.15
C PRO A 7 -5.62 10.88 -2.44
N VAL A 8 -5.93 11.46 -3.61
CA VAL A 8 -5.66 10.85 -4.92
C VAL A 8 -4.19 11.06 -5.29
N ALA A 9 -3.68 12.26 -5.06
CA ALA A 9 -2.29 12.61 -5.30
C ALA A 9 -1.33 11.73 -4.48
N ASP A 10 -1.62 11.51 -3.20
CA ASP A 10 -0.81 10.65 -2.33
C ASP A 10 -0.61 9.23 -2.90
N LYS A 11 -1.70 8.61 -3.38
CA LYS A 11 -1.65 7.26 -3.97
C LYS A 11 -0.89 7.24 -5.29
N LEU A 12 -1.08 8.27 -6.12
CA LEU A 12 -0.40 8.39 -7.40
C LEU A 12 1.11 8.55 -7.22
N ILE A 13 1.56 9.41 -6.29
CA ILE A 13 2.99 9.63 -6.02
C ILE A 13 3.66 8.31 -5.62
N VAL A 14 3.03 7.54 -4.73
CA VAL A 14 3.53 6.23 -4.31
C VAL A 14 3.60 5.25 -5.47
N ALA A 15 2.56 5.17 -6.30
CA ALA A 15 2.55 4.28 -7.46
C ALA A 15 3.64 4.65 -8.46
N ILE A 16 3.82 5.95 -8.76
CA ILE A 16 4.87 6.45 -9.64
C ILE A 16 6.25 6.12 -9.08
N ALA A 17 6.47 6.35 -7.79
CA ALA A 17 7.74 6.01 -7.13
C ALA A 17 8.09 4.52 -7.28
N LEU A 18 7.12 3.63 -7.07
CA LEU A 18 7.31 2.19 -7.23
C LEU A 18 7.57 1.79 -8.69
N VAL A 19 6.87 2.39 -9.65
CA VAL A 19 7.11 2.17 -11.09
C VAL A 19 8.53 2.61 -11.47
N LEU A 20 8.99 3.76 -10.98
CA LEU A 20 10.35 4.23 -11.21
C LEU A 20 11.40 3.31 -10.57
N LEU A 21 11.13 2.80 -9.36
CA LEU A 21 12.00 1.83 -8.70
C LEU A 21 12.11 0.54 -9.52
N VAL A 22 10.99 -0.03 -9.95
CA VAL A 22 10.96 -1.24 -10.80
C VAL A 22 11.70 -1.00 -12.13
N SER A 23 11.53 0.17 -12.75
CA SER A 23 12.23 0.52 -14.00
C SER A 23 13.75 0.53 -13.84
N LYS A 24 14.26 0.86 -12.65
CA LYS A 24 15.69 0.98 -12.36
C LYS A 24 16.28 -0.23 -11.65
N ASP A 25 15.45 -1.08 -11.05
CA ASP A 25 15.81 -2.36 -10.45
C ASP A 25 14.68 -3.38 -10.70
N PRO A 26 14.72 -4.09 -11.85
CA PRO A 26 13.66 -5.01 -12.26
C PRO A 26 13.76 -6.38 -11.58
N GLN A 27 14.42 -6.47 -10.41
CA GLN A 27 14.45 -7.70 -9.63
C GLN A 27 13.03 -8.16 -9.28
N LEU A 28 12.80 -9.47 -9.34
CA LEU A 28 11.49 -10.07 -9.12
C LEU A 28 10.87 -9.65 -7.79
N VAL A 29 11.68 -9.54 -6.73
CA VAL A 29 11.21 -9.11 -5.41
C VAL A 29 10.70 -7.66 -5.43
N VAL A 30 11.36 -6.74 -6.13
CA VAL A 30 10.94 -5.33 -6.24
C VAL A 30 9.66 -5.24 -7.06
N VAL A 31 9.60 -5.98 -8.18
CA VAL A 31 8.43 -6.05 -9.06
C VAL A 31 7.21 -6.56 -8.31
N LEU A 32 7.31 -7.72 -7.65
CA LEU A 32 6.20 -8.31 -6.91
C LEU A 32 5.74 -7.41 -5.76
N THR A 33 6.69 -6.78 -5.05
CA THR A 33 6.37 -5.83 -3.98
C THR A 33 5.59 -4.63 -4.52
N ALA A 34 6.03 -4.05 -5.63
CA ALA A 34 5.34 -2.93 -6.28
C ALA A 34 3.94 -3.30 -6.76
N VAL A 35 3.79 -4.45 -7.43
CA VAL A 35 2.50 -4.95 -7.91
C VAL A 35 1.53 -5.16 -6.76
N VAL A 36 1.97 -5.80 -5.67
CA VAL A 36 1.15 -6.01 -4.48
C VAL A 36 0.70 -4.67 -3.88
N ILE A 37 1.62 -3.73 -3.71
CA ILE A 37 1.35 -2.42 -3.10
C ILE A 37 0.39 -1.59 -3.95
N ILE A 38 0.57 -1.54 -5.26
CA ILE A 38 -0.31 -0.79 -6.15
C ILE A 38 -1.69 -1.48 -6.23
N GLY A 39 -1.69 -2.79 -6.48
CA GLY A 39 -2.91 -3.57 -6.64
C GLY A 39 -3.83 -3.49 -5.42
N ARG A 40 -3.27 -3.62 -4.20
CA ARG A 40 -4.09 -3.54 -2.98
C ARG A 40 -4.64 -2.14 -2.71
N GLU A 41 -3.94 -1.10 -3.15
CA GLU A 41 -4.38 0.29 -2.94
C GLU A 41 -5.62 0.57 -3.79
N ILE A 42 -5.62 0.10 -5.03
CA ILE A 42 -6.77 0.19 -5.95
C ILE A 42 -7.92 -0.69 -5.45
N ALA A 43 -7.66 -1.97 -5.16
CA ALA A 43 -8.69 -2.93 -4.77
C ALA A 43 -9.42 -2.51 -3.48
N ILE A 44 -8.70 -2.11 -2.44
CA ILE A 44 -9.31 -1.66 -1.18
C ILE A 44 -9.98 -0.30 -1.35
N SER A 45 -9.49 0.59 -2.22
CA SER A 45 -10.19 1.84 -2.52
C SER A 45 -11.55 1.58 -3.15
N ALA A 46 -11.60 0.74 -4.19
CA ALA A 46 -12.84 0.37 -4.86
C ALA A 46 -13.82 -0.35 -3.92
N LEU A 47 -13.33 -1.31 -3.12
CA LEU A 47 -14.16 -2.01 -2.14
C LEU A 47 -14.76 -1.05 -1.12
N ARG A 48 -13.98 -0.09 -0.62
CA ARG A 48 -14.45 0.90 0.36
C ARG A 48 -15.47 1.87 -0.23
N GLU A 49 -15.28 2.26 -1.49
CA GLU A 49 -16.22 3.11 -2.21
C GLU A 49 -17.56 2.39 -2.38
N TRP A 50 -17.55 1.17 -2.91
CA TRP A 50 -18.75 0.34 -3.06
C TRP A 50 -19.47 0.08 -1.73
N MET A 51 -18.75 -0.27 -0.66
CA MET A 51 -19.34 -0.45 0.67
C MET A 51 -19.99 0.83 1.20
N ALA A 52 -19.44 2.00 0.86
CA ALA A 52 -20.00 3.28 1.26
C ALA A 52 -21.29 3.63 0.51
N GLU A 53 -21.47 3.14 -0.72
CA GLU A 53 -22.70 3.30 -1.51
C GLU A 53 -23.86 2.48 -0.96
N ILE A 54 -23.61 1.24 -0.52
CA ILE A 54 -24.63 0.33 0.03
C ILE A 54 -24.96 0.58 1.52
N GLY A 55 -24.42 1.65 2.11
CA GLY A 55 -24.70 2.04 3.51
C GLY A 55 -23.92 1.25 4.57
N GLU A 56 -23.12 0.25 4.18
CA GLU A 56 -22.31 -0.60 5.07
C GLU A 56 -20.95 0.04 5.38
N ARG A 57 -20.98 1.25 5.97
CA ARG A 57 -19.77 2.03 6.31
C ARG A 57 -19.01 1.52 7.53
N THR A 58 -19.64 0.67 8.34
CA THR A 58 -19.12 0.12 9.61
C THR A 58 -18.37 -1.19 9.36
N ARG A 59 -17.20 -1.51 9.92
CA ARG A 59 -16.50 -1.00 11.10
C ARG A 59 -15.06 -1.53 11.00
N VAL A 60 -14.11 -0.76 10.47
CA VAL A 60 -12.70 -1.13 10.55
C VAL A 60 -11.97 -0.01 11.26
N ALA A 61 -11.91 -0.11 12.59
CA ALA A 61 -11.07 0.76 13.40
C ALA A 61 -9.66 0.75 12.81
N VAL A 62 -9.06 1.94 12.65
CA VAL A 62 -7.69 2.11 12.17
C VAL A 62 -6.78 1.32 13.10
N SER A 63 -6.40 0.12 12.68
CA SER A 63 -5.51 -0.71 13.49
C SER A 63 -4.13 -0.05 13.52
N TRP A 64 -3.44 -0.17 14.64
CA TRP A 64 -2.06 0.32 14.77
C TRP A 64 -1.15 -0.27 13.68
N ILE A 65 -1.42 -1.53 13.28
CA ILE A 65 -0.81 -2.20 12.12
C ILE A 65 -0.99 -1.39 10.82
N GLY A 66 -2.15 -0.76 10.62
CA GLY A 66 -2.45 0.07 9.47
C GLY A 66 -1.64 1.37 9.39
N LYS A 67 -1.13 1.88 10.52
CA LYS A 67 -0.20 3.03 10.56
C LYS A 67 1.24 2.59 10.36
N LEU A 68 1.63 1.46 10.95
CA LEU A 68 2.98 0.92 10.79
C LEU A 68 3.26 0.55 9.33
N LYS A 69 2.30 -0.05 8.62
CA LYS A 69 2.47 -0.40 7.20
C LYS A 69 2.78 0.82 6.33
N THR A 70 2.11 1.96 6.57
CA THR A 70 2.30 3.17 5.76
C THR A 70 3.60 3.87 6.11
N ILE A 71 3.98 3.92 7.39
CA ILE A 71 5.30 4.44 7.79
C ILE A 71 6.41 3.58 7.16
N ALA A 72 6.34 2.26 7.30
CA ALA A 72 7.32 1.34 6.73
C ALA A 72 7.41 1.48 5.21
N GLN A 73 6.29 1.62 4.52
CA GLN A 73 6.25 1.83 3.08
C GLN A 73 6.88 3.15 2.65
N MET A 74 6.49 4.27 3.26
CA MET A 74 6.98 5.59 2.85
C MET A 74 8.48 5.69 3.12
N VAL A 75 8.93 5.24 4.31
CA VAL A 75 10.37 5.19 4.65
C VAL A 75 11.11 4.26 3.70
N GLY A 76 10.58 3.06 3.46
CA GLY A 76 11.20 2.06 2.58
C GLY A 76 11.38 2.57 1.15
N ILE A 77 10.34 3.16 0.57
CA ILE A 77 10.39 3.75 -0.78
C ILE A 77 11.39 4.90 -0.82
N SER A 78 11.39 5.80 0.16
CA SER A 78 12.34 6.92 0.23
C SER A 78 13.79 6.42 0.29
N MET A 79 14.07 5.38 1.09
CA MET A 79 15.39 4.76 1.19
C MET A 79 15.81 4.11 -0.15
N MET A 80 14.89 3.39 -0.80
CA MET A 80 15.17 2.78 -2.11
C MET A 80 15.40 3.82 -3.21
N LEU A 81 14.71 4.97 -3.16
CA LEU A 81 14.91 6.07 -4.10
C LEU A 81 16.23 6.81 -3.88
N TYR A 82 16.70 6.89 -2.63
CA TYR A 82 17.94 7.59 -2.29
C TYR A 82 19.18 6.97 -2.95
N ARG A 83 19.23 5.62 -3.07
CA ARG A 83 20.26 4.82 -3.79
C ARG A 83 21.72 5.00 -3.37
N VAL A 84 22.05 5.94 -2.50
CA VAL A 84 23.40 6.20 -2.00
C VAL A 84 23.55 5.62 -0.59
N GLU A 85 24.73 5.09 -0.29
CA GLU A 85 25.06 4.66 1.06
C GLU A 85 25.13 5.87 1.99
N LEU A 86 24.49 5.77 3.15
CA LEU A 86 24.45 6.85 4.13
C LEU A 86 25.26 6.42 5.35
N PHE A 87 26.37 7.11 5.63
CA PHE A 87 27.27 6.78 6.74
C PHE A 87 27.73 5.30 6.76
N GLY A 88 27.94 4.70 5.57
CA GLY A 88 28.33 3.29 5.42
C GLY A 88 27.20 2.28 5.64
N LEU A 89 25.95 2.73 5.82
CA LEU A 89 24.79 1.86 5.89
C LEU A 89 24.25 1.52 4.49
N PRO A 90 23.90 0.25 4.22
CA PRO A 90 23.26 -0.17 2.99
C PRO A 90 21.79 0.24 2.99
N ILE A 91 21.53 1.52 2.69
CA ILE A 91 20.19 2.13 2.73
C ILE A 91 19.21 1.46 1.78
N TYR A 92 19.67 1.06 0.58
CA TYR A 92 18.79 0.44 -0.41
C TYR A 92 18.24 -0.93 0.06
N PRO A 93 19.07 -1.90 0.49
CA PRO A 93 18.57 -3.16 1.07
C PRO A 93 17.65 -2.97 2.28
N LEU A 94 17.95 -2.02 3.17
CA LEU A 94 17.08 -1.71 4.30
C LEU A 94 15.71 -1.19 3.83
N GLY A 95 15.71 -0.30 2.84
CA GLY A 95 14.49 0.19 2.21
C GLY A 95 13.69 -0.93 1.56
N LEU A 96 14.36 -1.87 0.89
CA LEU A 96 13.73 -3.03 0.29
C LEU A 96 13.04 -3.91 1.35
N VAL A 97 13.73 -4.24 2.44
CA VAL A 97 13.16 -5.02 3.54
C VAL A 97 11.93 -4.32 4.13
N LEU A 98 12.01 -3.01 4.38
CA LEU A 98 10.87 -2.24 4.89
C LEU A 98 9.68 -2.25 3.93
N THR A 99 9.93 -2.12 2.63
CA THR A 99 8.88 -2.07 1.61
C THR A 99 8.22 -3.45 1.43
N VAL A 100 9.00 -4.54 1.52
CA VAL A 100 8.49 -5.92 1.50
C VAL A 100 7.66 -6.22 2.75
N LEU A 101 8.12 -5.81 3.93
CA LEU A 101 7.35 -5.92 5.18
C LEU A 101 6.03 -5.15 5.08
N ALA A 102 6.08 -3.93 4.53
CA ALA A 102 4.88 -3.15 4.29
C ALA A 102 3.92 -3.89 3.34
N ALA A 103 4.40 -4.47 2.24
CA ALA A 103 3.59 -5.26 1.33
C ALA A 103 2.89 -6.43 2.05
N ALA A 104 3.62 -7.19 2.87
CA ALA A 104 3.06 -8.29 3.66
C ALA A 104 1.97 -7.81 4.64
N LEU A 105 2.23 -6.73 5.40
CA LEU A 105 1.24 -6.12 6.29
C LEU A 105 0.00 -5.64 5.54
N THR A 106 0.18 -5.20 4.30
CA THR A 106 -0.94 -4.70 3.49
C THR A 106 -1.83 -5.82 2.99
N LEU A 107 -1.26 -6.95 2.57
CA LEU A 107 -2.01 -8.16 2.25
C LEU A 107 -2.77 -8.69 3.46
N TRP A 108 -2.14 -8.71 4.63
CA TRP A 108 -2.83 -9.09 5.87
C TRP A 108 -4.04 -8.20 6.13
N SER A 109 -3.86 -6.88 6.01
CA SER A 109 -4.97 -5.93 6.16
C SER A 109 -6.06 -6.13 5.10
N MET A 110 -5.68 -6.44 3.86
CA MET A 110 -6.62 -6.70 2.76
C MET A 110 -7.51 -7.91 3.07
N ILE A 111 -6.93 -9.01 3.54
CA ILE A 111 -7.68 -10.21 3.94
C ILE A 111 -8.67 -9.89 5.06
N SER A 112 -8.25 -9.10 6.06
CA SER A 112 -9.16 -8.66 7.13
C SER A 112 -10.33 -7.84 6.60
N TYR A 113 -10.09 -6.93 5.65
CA TYR A 113 -11.14 -6.13 5.00
C TYR A 113 -12.09 -7.02 4.19
N LEU A 114 -11.56 -7.91 3.36
CA LEU A 114 -12.36 -8.81 2.53
C LEU A 114 -13.21 -9.76 3.37
N ARG A 115 -12.68 -10.30 4.47
CA ARG A 115 -13.47 -11.12 5.42
C ARG A 115 -14.62 -10.35 6.06
N ALA A 116 -14.40 -9.08 6.39
CA ALA A 116 -15.47 -8.22 6.92
C ALA A 116 -16.54 -7.90 5.86
N ALA A 117 -16.14 -7.72 4.60
CA ALA A 117 -17.04 -7.46 3.48
C ALA A 117 -17.77 -8.73 2.96
N TRP A 118 -17.21 -9.92 3.19
CA TRP A 118 -17.72 -11.18 2.64
C TRP A 118 -19.21 -11.45 2.90
N PRO A 119 -19.75 -11.26 4.11
CA PRO A 119 -21.17 -11.50 4.39
C PRO A 119 -22.10 -10.57 3.62
N VAL A 120 -21.62 -9.39 3.24
CA VAL A 120 -22.36 -8.39 2.46
C VAL A 120 -22.28 -8.75 0.97
N LEU A 121 -21.08 -9.02 0.47
CA LEU A 121 -20.84 -9.46 -0.91
C LEU A 121 -21.64 -10.73 -1.26
N ALA A 122 -21.69 -11.70 -0.35
CA ALA A 122 -22.42 -12.96 -0.54
C ALA A 122 -23.95 -12.81 -0.54
N LYS A 123 -24.50 -11.67 -0.07
CA LYS A 123 -25.94 -11.39 -0.12
C LYS A 123 -26.34 -10.57 -1.35
N SER A 124 -25.37 -9.95 -2.02
CA SER A 124 -25.58 -9.12 -3.21
C SER A 124 -25.32 -9.84 -4.54
N ALA A 125 -24.89 -11.11 -4.48
CA ALA A 125 -24.69 -12.01 -5.62
C ALA A 125 -25.86 -13.00 -5.75
#